data_AF-A0A4Z0BFP0-F1
#
_entry.id   AF-A0A4Z0BFP0-F1
#
_cell.length_a   1.000
_cell.length_b   1.000
_cell.length_c   1.000
_cell.angle_alpha   90.00
_cell.angle_beta   90.00
_cell.angle_gamma   90.00
#
_symmetry.space_group_name_H-M   'P 1'
#
loop_
_entity.id
_entity.type
_entity.pdbx_description
1 polymer ?
#
loop_
_entity_poly.entity_id
_entity_poly.type
_entity_poly.pdbx_seq_one_letter_code
_entity_poly.pdbx_strand_id
1 'polypeptide(L)'
;MARRQAPRLRPARVRPAVLLVVAVLLLHLAALEWLARRHLQPPSALSQIAEPLFTRLLAPAAPPPPAPGTPAPALARVERPTITALPPEAPPVPAPSPPAPAPEPPAPPAREPEPEPESVAAAQQQQEAPPAEEAPEPRADAGAAVEPPLPAQEAAQPPAPDTATASSEEAPRADAAGTEPAPAPAPAQAEAAPDPQAAGGTDTASPDRWPGDSRLGYELTGQYRGGPLHGSAQVQWQRQGVLYQVRVSIHINLVGSRVLTSQGLVRPEGLEPRVYEETWRGKRRSVRLQDGRVLFTDGSSAEMPPGVQDTASQFVELGHRFASGREALRVGGTAEVWLARPGGVDLWTYDVVESERLTTRAHGEVEAFRLKPRPLSKPRGNITAEIWIAPTLQYLPVRIRVNVGEEDFVDLMVETIEQR
;
A
#
# COMPACT_ATOMS: atom_id res chain seq x y z
N MET A 1 37.21 44.19 74.27
CA MET A 1 36.16 43.43 73.57
C MET A 1 35.89 44.10 72.23
N ALA A 2 36.25 43.47 71.11
CA ALA A 2 35.92 43.96 69.77
C ALA A 2 35.38 42.79 68.94
N ARG A 3 34.06 42.78 68.72
CA ARG A 3 33.38 41.82 67.83
C ARG A 3 33.77 42.13 66.38
N ARG A 4 34.53 41.24 65.74
CA ARG A 4 34.71 41.24 64.28
C ARG A 4 33.38 40.85 63.62
N GLN A 5 32.82 41.74 62.80
CA GLN A 5 31.70 41.44 61.93
C GLN A 5 32.20 40.63 60.72
N ALA A 6 31.55 39.51 60.44
CA ALA A 6 31.80 38.70 59.24
C ALA A 6 31.09 39.31 58.01
N PRO A 7 31.70 39.31 56.81
CA PRO A 7 31.07 39.81 55.60
C PRO A 7 29.98 38.84 55.12
N ARG A 8 28.76 39.36 54.92
CA ARG A 8 27.66 38.62 54.27
C ARG A 8 27.91 38.54 52.76
N LEU A 9 28.20 37.35 52.25
CA LEU A 9 28.25 37.07 50.81
C LEU A 9 26.84 37.19 50.22
N ARG A 10 26.67 38.07 49.22
CA ARG A 10 25.42 38.18 48.45
C ARG A 10 25.27 36.96 47.53
N PRO A 11 24.09 36.31 47.45
CA PRO A 11 23.89 35.21 46.51
C PRO A 11 24.00 35.74 45.07
N ALA A 12 24.87 35.10 44.31
CA ALA A 12 25.32 35.57 43.00
C ALA A 12 24.19 35.55 41.95
N ARG A 13 24.17 36.57 41.09
CA ARG A 13 23.27 36.76 39.91
C ARG A 13 23.51 35.73 38.79
N VAL A 14 23.92 34.51 39.12
CA VAL A 14 24.35 33.47 38.16
C VAL A 14 23.15 32.80 37.48
N ARG A 15 22.03 32.70 38.20
CA ARG A 15 20.79 32.06 37.70
C ARG A 15 20.23 32.65 36.40
N PRO A 16 20.06 33.98 36.24
CA PRO A 16 19.53 34.54 34.99
C PRO A 16 20.49 34.41 33.79
N ALA A 17 21.82 34.47 34.02
CA ALA A 17 22.80 34.31 32.95
C ALA A 17 22.82 32.86 32.42
N VAL A 18 22.74 31.87 33.31
CA VAL A 18 22.64 30.46 32.92
C VAL A 18 21.34 30.19 32.16
N LEU A 19 20.21 30.75 32.60
CA LEU A 19 18.93 30.61 31.89
C LEU A 19 18.97 31.21 30.49
N LEU A 20 19.62 32.37 30.31
CA LEU A 20 19.80 32.97 28.99
C LEU A 20 20.62 32.07 28.06
N VAL A 21 21.74 31.54 28.55
CA VAL A 21 22.60 30.63 27.75
C VAL A 21 21.83 29.37 27.34
N VAL A 22 21.08 28.76 28.27
CA VAL A 22 20.23 27.60 27.96
C VAL A 22 19.17 27.96 26.92
N ALA A 23 18.49 29.10 27.06
CA ALA A 23 17.49 29.55 26.10
C ALA A 23 18.09 29.77 24.69
N VAL A 24 19.28 30.38 24.61
CA VAL A 24 19.98 30.58 23.35
C VAL A 24 20.42 29.25 22.72
N LEU A 25 20.92 28.30 23.52
CA LEU A 25 21.28 26.97 23.03
C LEU A 25 20.05 26.22 22.51
N LEU A 26 18.92 26.27 23.22
CA LEU A 26 17.67 25.68 22.76
C LEU A 26 17.18 26.32 21.46
N LEU A 27 17.31 27.66 21.33
CA LEU A 27 16.98 28.36 20.09
C LEU A 27 17.88 27.92 18.92
N HIS A 28 19.19 27.77 19.15
CA HIS A 28 20.12 27.29 18.13
C HIS A 28 19.82 25.84 17.74
N LEU A 29 19.53 24.97 18.70
CA LEU A 29 19.12 23.59 18.42
C LEU A 29 17.81 23.57 17.62
N ALA A 30 16.84 24.40 17.96
CA ALA A 30 15.59 24.52 17.19
C ALA A 30 15.85 25.05 15.75
N ALA A 31 16.75 26.02 15.59
CA ALA A 31 17.11 26.57 14.29
C ALA A 31 17.88 25.56 13.43
N LEU A 32 18.82 24.81 14.02
CA LEU A 32 19.57 23.74 13.34
C LEU A 32 18.65 22.60 12.96
N GLU A 33 17.75 22.20 13.84
CA GLU A 33 16.73 21.17 13.58
C GLU A 33 15.79 21.62 12.46
N TRP A 34 15.36 22.88 12.44
CA TRP A 34 14.57 23.46 11.37
C TRP A 34 15.32 23.46 10.03
N LEU A 35 16.59 23.88 10.04
CA LEU A 35 17.44 23.92 8.85
C LEU A 35 17.71 22.52 8.31
N ALA A 36 18.02 21.56 9.17
CA ALA A 36 18.24 20.17 8.80
C ALA A 36 16.97 19.54 8.20
N ARG A 37 15.81 19.76 8.81
CA ARG A 37 14.53 19.27 8.25
C ARG A 37 14.21 19.89 6.89
N ARG A 38 14.64 21.12 6.64
CA ARG A 38 14.35 21.83 5.37
C ARG A 38 15.35 21.51 4.26
N HIS A 39 16.63 21.34 4.59
CA HIS A 39 17.72 21.25 3.60
C HIS A 39 18.39 19.88 3.52
N LEU A 40 18.32 19.03 4.54
CA LEU A 40 18.95 17.70 4.55
C LEU A 40 17.97 16.57 4.23
N GLN A 41 16.88 16.85 3.52
CA GLN A 41 16.00 15.78 3.05
C GLN A 41 16.66 15.00 1.92
N PRO A 42 16.44 13.67 1.85
CA PRO A 42 16.93 12.90 0.72
C PRO A 42 16.39 13.51 -0.59
N PRO A 43 17.24 13.67 -1.62
CA PRO A 43 16.82 14.18 -2.91
C PRO A 43 15.70 13.29 -3.46
N SER A 44 14.74 13.89 -4.16
CA SER A 44 13.69 13.11 -4.81
C SER A 44 14.32 12.24 -5.90
N ALA A 45 13.90 10.97 -5.93
CA ALA A 45 14.27 10.00 -6.95
C ALA A 45 13.27 9.98 -8.12
N LEU A 46 12.26 10.86 -8.10
CA LEU A 46 11.23 10.95 -9.14
C LEU A 46 11.74 11.73 -10.35
N SER A 47 11.41 11.23 -11.54
CA SER A 47 11.54 11.96 -12.80
C SER A 47 10.38 12.94 -12.98
N GLN A 48 10.57 14.01 -13.76
CA GLN A 48 9.47 14.93 -14.08
C GLN A 48 8.64 14.39 -15.25
N ILE A 49 7.33 14.32 -15.08
CA ILE A 49 6.35 13.95 -16.11
C ILE A 49 5.35 15.11 -16.19
N ALA A 50 5.16 15.66 -17.39
CA ALA A 50 4.26 16.79 -17.62
C ALA A 50 2.80 16.42 -17.32
N GLU A 51 2.05 17.34 -16.72
CA GLU A 51 0.63 17.13 -16.44
C GLU A 51 -0.19 17.16 -17.75
N PRO A 52 -1.01 16.12 -18.03
CA PRO A 52 -1.86 16.11 -19.20
C PRO A 52 -3.09 16.99 -19.00
N LEU A 53 -3.64 17.41 -20.15
CA LEU A 53 -4.95 18.04 -20.23
C LEU A 53 -6.03 16.96 -20.24
N PHE A 54 -7.07 17.14 -19.42
CA PHE A 54 -8.22 16.24 -19.34
C PHE A 54 -9.42 16.92 -19.98
N THR A 55 -10.11 16.20 -20.86
CA THR A 55 -11.14 16.79 -21.74
C THR A 55 -12.51 16.16 -21.58
N ARG A 56 -12.64 15.07 -20.82
CA ARG A 56 -13.89 14.34 -20.66
C ARG A 56 -14.10 13.84 -19.24
N LEU A 57 -15.33 13.91 -18.75
CA LEU A 57 -15.78 13.16 -17.58
C LEU A 57 -16.21 11.75 -17.99
N LEU A 58 -15.71 10.74 -17.25
CA LEU A 58 -16.12 9.36 -17.44
C LEU A 58 -17.57 9.19 -16.99
N ALA A 59 -18.38 8.46 -17.76
CA ALA A 59 -19.73 8.05 -17.38
C ALA A 59 -19.75 6.54 -17.15
N PRO A 60 -20.59 6.01 -16.24
CA PRO A 60 -20.78 4.58 -16.09
C PRO A 60 -21.18 3.92 -17.43
N ALA A 61 -20.49 2.85 -17.78
CA ALA A 61 -20.77 2.03 -18.97
C ALA A 61 -20.82 0.55 -18.57
N ALA A 62 -21.51 -0.29 -19.34
CA ALA A 62 -21.48 -1.73 -19.08
C ALA A 62 -20.03 -2.25 -19.20
N PRO A 63 -19.54 -3.06 -18.25
CA PRO A 63 -18.21 -3.65 -18.37
C PRO A 63 -18.15 -4.52 -19.64
N PRO A 64 -16.99 -4.62 -20.31
CA PRO A 64 -16.83 -5.56 -21.41
C PRO A 64 -17.15 -6.97 -20.91
N PRO A 65 -17.84 -7.80 -21.71
CA PRO A 65 -18.14 -9.17 -21.31
C PRO A 65 -16.83 -9.88 -20.97
N PRO A 66 -16.79 -10.68 -19.89
CA PRO A 66 -15.60 -11.46 -19.57
C PRO A 66 -15.22 -12.27 -20.82
N ALA A 67 -13.94 -12.21 -21.21
CA ALA A 67 -13.42 -13.09 -22.25
C ALA A 67 -13.92 -14.51 -21.96
N PRO A 68 -14.47 -15.24 -22.96
CA PRO A 68 -15.04 -16.55 -22.75
C PRO A 68 -13.96 -17.39 -22.06
N GLY A 69 -14.20 -17.67 -20.78
CA GLY A 69 -13.30 -18.50 -20.00
C GLY A 69 -13.14 -19.79 -20.77
N THR A 70 -11.89 -20.25 -20.94
CA THR A 70 -11.62 -21.61 -21.39
C THR A 70 -12.57 -22.50 -20.60
N PRO A 71 -13.51 -23.22 -21.26
CA PRO A 71 -14.46 -24.02 -20.53
C PRO A 71 -13.66 -24.95 -19.62
N ALA A 72 -13.93 -24.85 -18.32
CA ALA A 72 -13.49 -25.88 -17.37
C ALA A 72 -13.82 -27.22 -18.04
N PRO A 73 -12.88 -28.18 -18.11
CA PRO A 73 -13.18 -29.46 -18.72
C PRO A 73 -14.44 -29.97 -18.03
N ALA A 74 -15.52 -30.04 -18.80
CA ALA A 74 -16.76 -30.62 -18.34
C ALA A 74 -16.37 -31.98 -17.83
N LEU A 75 -16.46 -32.19 -16.51
CA LEU A 75 -16.34 -33.51 -15.94
C LEU A 75 -17.34 -34.34 -16.71
N ALA A 76 -16.81 -35.22 -17.56
CA ALA A 76 -17.60 -36.09 -18.40
C ALA A 76 -18.60 -36.75 -17.47
N ARG A 77 -19.87 -36.36 -17.63
CA ARG A 77 -20.96 -37.06 -16.99
C ARG A 77 -20.89 -38.46 -17.57
N VAL A 78 -20.35 -39.39 -16.79
CA VAL A 78 -20.41 -40.81 -17.13
C VAL A 78 -21.89 -41.16 -17.14
N GLU A 79 -22.48 -41.14 -18.33
CA GLU A 79 -23.79 -41.72 -18.56
C GLU A 79 -23.66 -43.21 -18.27
N ARG A 80 -24.19 -43.62 -17.12
CA ARG A 80 -24.39 -45.04 -16.83
C ARG A 80 -25.52 -45.50 -17.76
N PRO A 81 -25.30 -46.49 -18.64
CA PRO A 81 -26.37 -46.98 -19.49
C PRO A 81 -27.45 -47.61 -18.60
N THR A 82 -28.69 -47.16 -18.81
CA THR A 82 -29.90 -47.80 -18.30
C THR A 82 -29.95 -49.24 -18.79
N ILE A 83 -29.70 -50.19 -17.89
CA ILE A 83 -30.08 -51.58 -18.10
C ILE A 83 -31.53 -51.71 -17.63
N THR A 84 -32.44 -51.90 -18.58
CA THR A 84 -33.76 -52.47 -18.33
C THR A 84 -33.57 -53.93 -17.94
N ALA A 85 -33.69 -54.24 -16.64
CA ALA A 85 -33.78 -55.60 -16.14
C ALA A 85 -35.18 -55.84 -15.57
N LEU A 86 -35.80 -56.91 -16.06
CA LEU A 86 -37.12 -57.43 -15.66
C LEU A 86 -37.15 -57.81 -14.15
N PRO A 87 -38.33 -57.81 -13.51
CA PRO A 87 -38.45 -58.10 -12.09
C PRO A 87 -38.32 -59.61 -11.82
N PRO A 88 -37.54 -60.05 -10.81
CA PRO A 88 -37.67 -61.38 -10.27
C PRO A 88 -38.78 -61.45 -9.21
N GLU A 89 -39.56 -62.51 -9.36
CA GLU A 89 -40.67 -62.97 -8.52
C GLU A 89 -40.20 -63.29 -7.08
N ALA A 90 -40.96 -62.84 -6.08
CA ALA A 90 -40.66 -63.04 -4.67
C ALA A 90 -41.28 -64.35 -4.13
N PRO A 91 -40.57 -65.16 -3.32
CA PRO A 91 -41.18 -66.24 -2.53
C PRO A 91 -41.81 -65.70 -1.23
N PRO A 92 -42.80 -66.40 -0.64
CA PRO A 92 -43.62 -65.88 0.46
C PRO A 92 -42.95 -66.02 1.83
N VAL A 93 -43.09 -65.01 2.68
CA VAL A 93 -42.69 -65.02 4.09
C VAL A 93 -43.96 -65.14 4.96
N PRO A 94 -44.03 -66.04 5.96
CA PRO A 94 -45.22 -66.23 6.79
C PRO A 94 -45.42 -65.15 7.85
N ALA A 95 -46.69 -64.96 8.23
CA ALA A 95 -47.23 -63.91 9.10
C ALA A 95 -46.77 -63.98 10.59
N PRO A 96 -46.80 -62.85 11.31
CA PRO A 96 -46.40 -62.75 12.71
C PRO A 96 -47.52 -63.15 13.70
N SER A 97 -47.13 -63.66 14.87
CA SER A 97 -48.02 -63.90 16.02
C SER A 97 -48.07 -62.70 17.00
N PRO A 98 -49.20 -62.48 17.71
CA PRO A 98 -49.51 -61.28 18.50
C PRO A 98 -49.00 -61.32 19.98
N PRO A 99 -49.18 -60.22 20.77
CA PRO A 99 -48.23 -59.78 21.79
C PRO A 99 -48.61 -60.10 23.24
N ALA A 100 -47.64 -59.91 24.15
CA ALA A 100 -47.83 -59.80 25.60
C ALA A 100 -46.85 -58.73 26.17
N PRO A 101 -47.16 -58.12 27.34
CA PRO A 101 -47.05 -56.67 27.55
C PRO A 101 -45.75 -56.19 28.22
N ALA A 102 -45.56 -54.87 28.11
CA ALA A 102 -44.41 -54.10 28.57
C ALA A 102 -44.19 -54.11 30.10
N PRO A 103 -42.92 -54.04 30.54
CA PRO A 103 -42.54 -53.41 31.80
C PRO A 103 -41.81 -52.07 31.59
N GLU A 104 -42.08 -51.15 32.52
CA GLU A 104 -41.55 -49.79 32.65
C GLU A 104 -40.01 -49.69 32.77
N PRO A 105 -39.44 -48.51 32.45
CA PRO A 105 -38.00 -48.30 32.37
C PRO A 105 -37.36 -48.13 33.77
N PRO A 106 -36.20 -48.76 34.04
CA PRO A 106 -35.51 -48.58 35.30
C PRO A 106 -34.76 -47.23 35.37
N ALA A 107 -34.92 -46.58 36.53
CA ALA A 107 -34.18 -45.42 37.00
C ALA A 107 -32.65 -45.70 37.13
N PRO A 108 -31.80 -44.66 37.06
CA PRO A 108 -30.35 -44.81 37.06
C PRO A 108 -29.84 -45.30 38.43
N PRO A 109 -28.86 -46.22 38.48
CA PRO A 109 -28.25 -46.61 39.74
C PRO A 109 -27.37 -45.51 40.31
N ALA A 110 -27.52 -45.34 41.62
CA ALA A 110 -26.85 -44.42 42.48
C ALA A 110 -25.34 -44.65 42.57
N ARG A 111 -24.64 -43.54 42.79
CA ARG A 111 -23.26 -43.48 43.28
C ARG A 111 -23.19 -44.03 44.70
N GLU A 112 -22.18 -44.85 44.97
CA GLU A 112 -21.78 -45.20 46.34
C GLU A 112 -20.54 -44.34 46.73
N PRO A 113 -20.35 -43.99 48.02
CA PRO A 113 -19.90 -42.67 48.44
C PRO A 113 -18.42 -42.64 48.82
N GLU A 114 -17.82 -41.47 48.69
CA GLU A 114 -16.59 -41.12 49.39
C GLU A 114 -16.95 -40.04 50.43
N PRO A 115 -16.60 -40.24 51.71
CA PRO A 115 -17.10 -39.41 52.80
C PRO A 115 -16.20 -38.19 53.03
N GLU A 116 -16.82 -37.01 53.07
CA GLU A 116 -16.45 -35.97 54.03
C GLU A 116 -17.24 -36.25 55.32
N PRO A 117 -16.71 -35.93 56.53
CA PRO A 117 -17.08 -34.61 57.05
C PRO A 117 -16.09 -33.94 58.04
N GLU A 118 -16.44 -32.67 58.31
CA GLU A 118 -16.19 -31.87 59.52
C GLU A 118 -15.07 -30.81 59.49
N SER A 119 -15.44 -29.63 58.98
CA SER A 119 -15.70 -28.42 59.78
C SER A 119 -14.95 -28.28 61.12
N VAL A 120 -14.09 -27.25 61.22
CA VAL A 120 -14.25 -26.22 62.26
C VAL A 120 -13.59 -24.91 61.85
N ALA A 121 -14.39 -23.85 61.94
CA ALA A 121 -13.96 -22.46 61.93
C ALA A 121 -13.27 -22.06 63.24
N ALA A 122 -12.56 -20.93 63.17
CA ALA A 122 -12.05 -20.08 64.25
C ALA A 122 -10.69 -20.44 64.86
N ALA A 123 -9.67 -19.63 64.59
CA ALA A 123 -9.16 -18.67 65.58
C ALA A 123 -8.07 -17.79 64.98
N GLN A 124 -8.11 -16.53 65.41
CA GLN A 124 -7.16 -15.46 65.15
C GLN A 124 -5.73 -15.83 65.59
N GLN A 125 -4.71 -15.38 64.86
CA GLN A 125 -3.59 -14.71 65.50
C GLN A 125 -2.86 -13.78 64.52
N GLN A 126 -2.64 -12.60 65.05
CA GLN A 126 -1.99 -11.42 64.49
C GLN A 126 -0.49 -11.68 64.27
N GLN A 127 0.11 -11.09 63.24
CA GLN A 127 1.28 -10.25 63.46
C GLN A 127 1.54 -9.26 62.32
N GLU A 128 1.48 -7.99 62.73
CA GLU A 128 1.96 -6.76 62.11
C GLU A 128 3.48 -6.77 61.81
N ALA A 129 3.86 -6.27 60.62
CA ALA A 129 4.77 -5.13 60.33
C ALA A 129 6.15 -4.95 61.06
N PRO A 130 7.11 -4.10 60.58
CA PRO A 130 7.44 -3.63 59.22
C PRO A 130 8.99 -3.46 59.01
N PRO A 131 9.61 -2.43 58.34
CA PRO A 131 10.81 -2.59 57.50
C PRO A 131 12.07 -1.92 58.08
N ALA A 132 13.24 -2.11 57.47
CA ALA A 132 14.41 -1.28 57.76
C ALA A 132 15.31 -1.07 56.54
N GLU A 133 15.50 0.22 56.29
CA GLU A 133 16.40 0.93 55.38
C GLU A 133 17.75 1.12 56.07
N GLU A 134 18.87 0.91 55.38
CA GLU A 134 20.14 1.56 55.74
C GLU A 134 21.12 1.60 54.56
N ALA A 135 21.45 2.81 54.13
CA ALA A 135 22.69 3.14 53.40
C ALA A 135 23.85 3.24 54.41
N PRO A 136 25.13 3.16 53.97
CA PRO A 136 25.84 4.43 53.72
C PRO A 136 26.91 4.38 52.60
N GLU A 137 27.18 5.56 52.01
CA GLU A 137 28.44 5.92 51.32
C GLU A 137 29.32 6.74 52.30
N PRO A 138 30.68 6.77 52.21
CA PRO A 138 31.35 7.67 51.24
C PRO A 138 32.80 7.37 50.75
N ARG A 139 33.08 7.93 49.55
CA ARG A 139 34.31 8.62 49.04
C ARG A 139 35.62 7.88 48.62
N ALA A 140 35.94 8.13 47.32
CA ALA A 140 37.21 8.58 46.66
C ALA A 140 38.52 7.77 46.88
N ASP A 141 39.34 7.44 45.88
CA ASP A 141 39.93 8.29 44.83
C ASP A 141 40.62 7.47 43.70
N ALA A 142 40.73 8.12 42.53
CA ALA A 142 41.71 8.00 41.44
C ALA A 142 42.11 6.68 40.75
N GLY A 143 42.01 6.67 39.41
CA GLY A 143 42.92 5.90 38.56
C GLY A 143 42.47 5.58 37.13
N ALA A 144 42.94 6.39 36.17
CA ALA A 144 43.24 6.05 34.78
C ALA A 144 42.10 5.88 33.75
N ALA A 145 42.08 6.86 32.84
CA ALA A 145 41.44 6.86 31.53
C ALA A 145 42.13 5.90 30.55
N VAL A 146 41.35 5.28 29.66
CA VAL A 146 41.80 4.85 28.32
C VAL A 146 40.74 5.25 27.29
N GLU A 147 41.28 5.85 26.24
CA GLU A 147 40.70 6.59 25.12
C GLU A 147 40.17 5.65 23.99
N PRO A 148 39.16 6.06 23.19
CA PRO A 148 38.74 5.35 21.98
C PRO A 148 39.54 5.78 20.74
N PRO A 149 39.84 4.89 19.76
CA PRO A 149 40.63 5.27 18.59
C PRO A 149 39.80 5.96 17.50
N LEU A 150 40.39 7.01 16.92
CA LEU A 150 40.00 7.65 15.66
C LEU A 150 40.28 6.74 14.45
N PRO A 151 39.56 6.89 13.32
CA PRO A 151 40.11 6.59 12.01
C PRO A 151 40.77 7.84 11.40
N ALA A 152 42.01 7.64 10.96
CA ALA A 152 42.85 8.60 10.26
C ALA A 152 42.33 8.90 8.84
N GLN A 153 42.43 10.17 8.46
CA GLN A 153 42.45 10.63 7.08
C GLN A 153 43.82 10.33 6.48
N GLU A 154 43.86 9.59 5.37
CA GLU A 154 45.01 9.52 4.48
C GLU A 154 44.65 10.30 3.21
N ALA A 155 45.47 11.31 2.90
CA ALA A 155 45.35 12.16 1.73
C ALA A 155 45.74 11.40 0.46
N ALA A 156 44.86 11.39 -0.55
CA ALA A 156 45.19 11.02 -1.92
C ALA A 156 45.08 12.25 -2.83
N GLN A 157 46.23 12.69 -3.34
CA GLN A 157 46.35 13.69 -4.40
C GLN A 157 45.82 13.13 -5.73
N PRO A 158 45.13 13.92 -6.57
CA PRO A 158 44.84 13.55 -7.94
C PRO A 158 45.99 13.97 -8.88
N PRO A 159 46.33 13.18 -9.92
CA PRO A 159 47.13 13.67 -11.03
C PRO A 159 46.23 14.34 -12.09
N ALA A 160 46.62 15.54 -12.53
CA ALA A 160 46.38 16.05 -13.87
C ALA A 160 47.51 15.50 -14.78
N PRO A 161 47.33 15.26 -16.10
CA PRO A 161 46.99 16.27 -17.12
C PRO A 161 45.88 15.75 -18.08
N ASP A 162 45.19 16.53 -18.93
CA ASP A 162 45.71 17.18 -20.13
C ASP A 162 44.77 18.32 -20.55
N THR A 163 45.39 19.45 -20.87
CA THR A 163 44.79 20.56 -21.60
C THR A 163 45.07 20.31 -23.08
N ALA A 164 44.05 19.89 -23.83
CA ALA A 164 44.08 19.96 -25.29
C ALA A 164 42.95 20.90 -25.73
N THR A 165 43.33 22.17 -25.83
CA THR A 165 42.60 23.19 -26.56
C THR A 165 42.63 22.83 -28.04
N ALA A 166 41.47 22.59 -28.64
CA ALA A 166 41.30 22.66 -30.09
C ALA A 166 40.04 23.48 -30.38
N SER A 167 40.29 24.67 -30.92
CA SER A 167 39.33 25.61 -31.48
C SER A 167 38.35 24.94 -32.42
N SER A 168 37.10 25.43 -32.44
CA SER A 168 36.31 25.54 -33.68
C SER A 168 35.13 26.48 -33.44
N GLU A 169 35.31 27.75 -33.79
CA GLU A 169 34.21 28.60 -34.23
C GLU A 169 34.75 29.62 -35.23
N GLU A 170 34.50 29.39 -36.53
CA GLU A 170 34.27 30.47 -37.51
C GLU A 170 33.57 29.90 -38.76
N ALA A 171 32.41 30.46 -39.08
CA ALA A 171 31.75 30.40 -40.39
C ALA A 171 32.37 31.50 -41.32
N PRO A 172 31.87 31.85 -42.53
CA PRO A 172 30.85 31.27 -43.41
C PRO A 172 31.19 31.29 -44.94
N ARG A 173 30.22 30.80 -45.73
CA ARG A 173 29.74 31.32 -47.04
C ARG A 173 30.46 30.96 -48.36
N ALA A 174 29.64 30.41 -49.27
CA ALA A 174 29.45 30.66 -50.72
C ALA A 174 29.34 29.32 -51.49
N ASP A 175 28.53 29.11 -52.52
CA ASP A 175 27.36 29.75 -53.13
C ASP A 175 26.89 28.78 -54.24
N ALA A 176 25.65 28.97 -54.69
CA ALA A 176 25.12 28.68 -56.02
C ALA A 176 24.67 27.25 -56.43
N ALA A 177 23.34 27.19 -56.58
CA ALA A 177 22.58 26.70 -57.75
C ALA A 177 22.63 25.20 -58.09
N GLY A 178 21.54 24.51 -58.42
CA GLY A 178 20.17 24.89 -58.78
C GLY A 178 19.54 23.68 -59.50
N THR A 179 18.23 23.76 -59.79
CA THR A 179 17.43 22.91 -60.70
C THR A 179 16.35 22.04 -60.05
N GLU A 180 15.16 22.64 -60.05
CA GLU A 180 13.82 22.04 -60.13
C GLU A 180 13.69 21.12 -61.36
N PRO A 181 12.84 20.07 -61.32
CA PRO A 181 11.62 20.18 -62.13
C PRO A 181 10.37 19.50 -61.53
N ALA A 182 9.21 20.08 -61.84
CA ALA A 182 7.89 19.42 -61.84
C ALA A 182 7.43 19.20 -63.31
N PRO A 183 6.21 18.67 -63.60
CA PRO A 183 5.72 17.29 -63.44
C PRO A 183 5.13 16.69 -64.75
N ALA A 184 4.82 15.37 -64.77
CA ALA A 184 3.72 14.68 -65.52
C ALA A 184 4.05 13.19 -65.82
N PRO A 185 3.09 12.28 -66.15
CA PRO A 185 1.66 12.20 -65.82
C PRO A 185 1.27 10.86 -65.13
N ALA A 186 0.00 10.76 -64.72
CA ALA A 186 -0.63 9.56 -64.15
C ALA A 186 -0.77 8.38 -65.13
N PRO A 187 -0.98 7.16 -64.60
CA PRO A 187 -2.05 6.32 -65.12
C PRO A 187 -3.03 5.84 -64.05
N ALA A 188 -4.29 5.89 -64.47
CA ALA A 188 -5.53 5.26 -64.05
C ALA A 188 -5.55 4.30 -62.84
N GLN A 189 -6.56 4.56 -62.02
CA GLN A 189 -7.16 3.69 -61.01
C GLN A 189 -7.53 2.32 -61.57
N ALA A 190 -7.13 1.26 -60.86
CA ALA A 190 -7.79 -0.03 -60.89
C ALA A 190 -8.39 -0.25 -59.49
N GLU A 191 -9.70 -0.19 -59.43
CA GLU A 191 -10.53 -0.45 -58.27
C GLU A 191 -10.49 -1.95 -57.98
N ALA A 192 -9.74 -2.36 -56.95
CA ALA A 192 -9.73 -3.72 -56.44
C ALA A 192 -10.59 -3.77 -55.17
N ALA A 193 -11.66 -4.57 -55.24
CA ALA A 193 -12.58 -4.86 -54.16
C ALA A 193 -11.88 -5.44 -52.92
N PRO A 194 -12.42 -5.25 -51.70
CA PRO A 194 -11.84 -5.80 -50.48
C PRO A 194 -12.12 -7.30 -50.39
N ASP A 195 -11.06 -8.09 -50.29
CA ASP A 195 -11.11 -9.54 -50.05
C ASP A 195 -11.42 -9.81 -48.56
N PRO A 196 -12.36 -10.72 -48.23
CA PRO A 196 -12.69 -11.05 -46.85
C PRO A 196 -11.84 -12.20 -46.28
N GLN A 197 -11.34 -11.98 -45.07
CA GLN A 197 -10.95 -12.97 -44.05
C GLN A 197 -9.78 -13.95 -44.30
N ALA A 198 -8.72 -13.75 -43.51
CA ALA A 198 -8.14 -14.77 -42.61
C ALA A 198 -7.34 -14.00 -41.53
N ALA A 199 -7.81 -13.79 -40.30
CA ALA A 199 -7.96 -14.77 -39.21
C ALA A 199 -6.70 -15.63 -38.99
N GLY A 200 -5.87 -15.25 -38.01
CA GLY A 200 -4.92 -16.17 -37.37
C GLY A 200 -3.63 -15.54 -36.85
N GLY A 201 -3.61 -15.22 -35.54
CA GLY A 201 -2.43 -15.46 -34.72
C GLY A 201 -1.46 -14.29 -34.50
N THR A 202 -1.82 -13.39 -33.58
CA THR A 202 -1.18 -13.15 -32.27
C THR A 202 -1.55 -11.72 -31.88
N ASP A 203 -2.53 -11.58 -30.99
CA ASP A 203 -2.74 -10.35 -30.22
C ASP A 203 -1.50 -10.16 -29.36
N THR A 204 -0.47 -9.55 -29.96
CA THR A 204 0.69 -9.04 -29.26
C THR A 204 0.13 -7.93 -28.40
N ALA A 205 -0.09 -8.24 -27.12
CA ALA A 205 -0.75 -7.39 -26.12
C ALA A 205 -0.60 -5.90 -26.44
N SER A 206 -1.63 -5.32 -27.07
CA SER A 206 -1.56 -3.92 -27.47
C SER A 206 -1.44 -3.06 -26.21
N PRO A 207 -0.52 -2.09 -26.16
CA PRO A 207 -0.39 -1.19 -25.02
C PRO A 207 -1.65 -0.32 -24.79
N ASP A 208 -2.67 -0.43 -25.64
CA ASP A 208 -3.97 0.23 -25.54
C ASP A 208 -4.93 -0.37 -24.49
N ARG A 209 -4.54 -1.46 -23.81
CA ARG A 209 -5.39 -2.13 -22.79
C ARG A 209 -5.30 -1.51 -21.39
N TRP A 210 -4.39 -0.56 -21.19
CA TRP A 210 -4.26 0.22 -19.96
C TRP A 210 -5.21 1.42 -19.99
N PRO A 211 -5.70 1.90 -18.84
CA PRO A 211 -6.51 3.11 -18.83
C PRO A 211 -5.72 4.27 -19.42
N GLY A 212 -6.42 5.12 -20.20
CA GLY A 212 -5.88 6.40 -20.61
C GLY A 212 -5.53 7.28 -19.41
N ASP A 213 -4.78 8.36 -19.66
CA ASP A 213 -4.48 9.35 -18.61
C ASP A 213 -5.77 9.73 -17.88
N SER A 214 -5.77 9.54 -16.57
CA SER A 214 -6.97 9.72 -15.75
C SER A 214 -6.70 10.48 -14.46
N ARG A 215 -7.71 11.20 -14.01
CA ARG A 215 -7.69 11.97 -12.77
C ARG A 215 -8.98 11.71 -12.01
N LEU A 216 -8.84 11.14 -10.83
CA LEU A 216 -9.95 10.84 -9.93
C LEU A 216 -9.89 11.84 -8.76
N GLY A 217 -10.98 12.57 -8.56
CA GLY A 217 -11.19 13.41 -7.39
C GLY A 217 -12.00 12.64 -6.34
N TYR A 218 -11.64 12.77 -5.07
CA TYR A 218 -12.30 12.12 -3.95
C TYR A 218 -12.69 13.14 -2.87
N GLU A 219 -13.89 12.97 -2.34
CA GLU A 219 -14.28 13.54 -1.08
C GLU A 219 -13.68 12.69 0.05
N LEU A 220 -13.03 13.34 1.01
CA LEU A 220 -12.45 12.68 2.17
C LEU A 220 -13.29 13.00 3.40
N THR A 221 -13.80 11.95 4.04
CA THR A 221 -14.44 12.03 5.37
C THR A 221 -13.78 11.03 6.31
N GLY A 222 -14.04 11.09 7.61
CA GLY A 222 -13.49 10.12 8.54
C GLY A 222 -13.68 10.47 9.99
N GLN A 223 -13.05 9.68 10.84
CA GLN A 223 -12.96 9.90 12.29
C GLN A 223 -11.52 9.70 12.72
N TYR A 224 -11.03 10.60 13.57
CA TYR A 224 -9.69 10.47 14.15
C TYR A 224 -9.66 11.03 15.56
N ARG A 225 -9.28 10.19 16.54
CA ARG A 225 -9.18 10.53 17.96
C ARG A 225 -10.48 11.15 18.51
N GLY A 226 -11.62 10.59 18.09
CA GLY A 226 -12.96 11.00 18.55
C GLY A 226 -13.53 12.25 17.88
N GLY A 227 -12.89 12.80 16.83
CA GLY A 227 -13.40 13.94 16.07
C GLY A 227 -13.50 13.67 14.57
N PRO A 228 -14.43 14.35 13.87
CA PRO A 228 -14.61 14.16 12.44
C PRO A 228 -13.39 14.68 11.67
N LEU A 229 -13.02 13.96 10.62
CA LEU A 229 -12.06 14.38 9.62
C LEU A 229 -12.77 14.74 8.32
N HIS A 230 -12.29 15.80 7.68
CA HIS A 230 -12.74 16.23 6.36
C HIS A 230 -11.53 16.59 5.51
N GLY A 231 -11.67 16.51 4.20
CA GLY A 231 -10.64 16.88 3.26
C GLY A 231 -10.96 16.51 1.83
N SER A 232 -9.92 16.31 1.04
CA SER A 232 -10.03 15.82 -0.33
C SER A 232 -8.84 14.95 -0.68
N ALA A 233 -9.01 14.10 -1.69
CA ALA A 233 -7.88 13.40 -2.30
C ALA A 233 -7.99 13.43 -3.83
N GLN A 234 -6.85 13.25 -4.48
CA GLN A 234 -6.75 13.16 -5.92
C GLN A 234 -5.81 12.01 -6.28
N VAL A 235 -6.23 11.16 -7.21
CA VAL A 235 -5.38 10.14 -7.83
C VAL A 235 -5.20 10.53 -9.29
N GLN A 236 -3.95 10.60 -9.74
CA GLN A 236 -3.61 10.91 -11.11
C GLN A 236 -2.76 9.78 -11.69
N TRP A 237 -3.25 9.20 -12.78
CA TRP A 237 -2.55 8.22 -13.59
C TRP A 237 -2.14 8.86 -14.91
N GLN A 238 -0.88 8.66 -15.31
CA GLN A 238 -0.32 9.20 -16.53
C GLN A 238 0.59 8.17 -17.19
N ARG A 239 0.59 8.14 -18.53
CA ARG A 239 1.51 7.32 -19.32
C ARG A 239 2.20 8.12 -20.42
N GLN A 240 3.49 7.88 -20.62
CA GLN A 240 4.26 8.40 -21.74
C GLN A 240 5.06 7.27 -22.39
N GLY A 241 4.54 6.72 -23.49
CA GLY A 241 5.09 5.51 -24.08
C GLY A 241 4.97 4.32 -23.11
N VAL A 242 6.11 3.79 -22.67
CA VAL A 242 6.19 2.72 -21.66
C VAL A 242 6.37 3.25 -20.23
N LEU A 243 6.62 4.54 -20.04
CA LEU A 243 6.78 5.12 -18.71
C LEU A 243 5.40 5.42 -18.11
N TYR A 244 5.25 5.20 -16.81
CA TYR A 244 4.06 5.63 -16.08
C TYR A 244 4.39 6.48 -14.87
N GLN A 245 3.38 7.22 -14.43
CA GLN A 245 3.32 7.84 -13.11
C GLN A 245 1.93 7.65 -12.49
N VAL A 246 1.91 7.24 -11.22
CA VAL A 246 0.74 7.38 -10.34
C VAL A 246 1.09 8.39 -9.27
N ARG A 247 0.26 9.42 -9.10
CA ARG A 247 0.38 10.39 -8.02
C ARG A 247 -0.91 10.45 -7.21
N VAL A 248 -0.82 10.17 -5.92
CA VAL A 248 -1.91 10.25 -4.95
C VAL A 248 -1.65 11.43 -4.03
N SER A 249 -2.53 12.43 -4.03
CA SER A 249 -2.45 13.59 -3.14
C SER A 249 -3.63 13.55 -2.19
N ILE A 250 -3.36 13.58 -0.89
CA ILE A 250 -4.38 13.53 0.16
C ILE A 250 -4.21 14.78 1.02
N HIS A 251 -5.26 15.55 1.15
CA HIS A 251 -5.32 16.73 2.01
C HIS A 251 -6.36 16.51 3.11
N ILE A 252 -5.90 16.47 4.36
CA ILE A 252 -6.77 16.33 5.53
C ILE A 252 -6.77 17.67 6.26
N ASN A 253 -7.94 18.29 6.35
CA ASN A 253 -8.11 19.60 6.97
C ASN A 253 -7.57 19.59 8.40
N LEU A 254 -6.82 20.63 8.77
CA LEU A 254 -6.21 20.81 10.10
C LEU A 254 -5.16 19.75 10.51
N VAL A 255 -5.00 18.63 9.79
CA VAL A 255 -4.03 17.57 10.09
C VAL A 255 -2.79 17.65 9.20
N GLY A 256 -2.96 17.93 7.90
CA GLY A 256 -1.86 18.07 6.94
C GLY A 256 -2.11 17.35 5.61
N SER A 257 -1.06 17.24 4.80
CA SER A 257 -1.12 16.60 3.48
C SER A 257 -0.14 15.45 3.35
N ARG A 258 -0.58 14.39 2.65
CA ARG A 258 0.22 13.24 2.25
C ARG A 258 0.27 13.17 0.74
N VAL A 259 1.45 12.96 0.17
CA VAL A 259 1.61 12.70 -1.26
C VAL A 259 2.32 11.36 -1.41
N LEU A 260 1.78 10.48 -2.24
CA LEU A 260 2.40 9.22 -2.63
C LEU A 260 2.61 9.25 -4.14
N THR A 261 3.77 8.85 -4.63
CA THR A 261 4.08 8.86 -6.06
C THR A 261 4.84 7.60 -6.43
N SER A 262 4.35 6.91 -7.45
CA SER A 262 4.98 5.74 -8.06
C SER A 262 5.34 6.06 -9.50
N GLN A 263 6.53 5.64 -9.90
CA GLN A 263 7.00 5.70 -11.27
C GLN A 263 7.67 4.41 -11.67
N GLY A 264 7.51 4.04 -12.94
CA GLY A 264 8.11 2.84 -13.48
C GLY A 264 7.75 2.62 -14.93
N LEU A 265 7.71 1.33 -15.31
CA LEU A 265 7.43 0.89 -16.65
C LEU A 265 6.08 0.17 -16.71
N VAL A 266 5.37 0.36 -17.81
CA VAL A 266 4.22 -0.44 -18.20
C VAL A 266 4.73 -1.58 -19.06
N ARG A 267 4.48 -2.81 -18.62
CA ARG A 267 4.80 -4.03 -19.36
C ARG A 267 3.54 -4.79 -19.74
N PRO A 268 3.64 -5.74 -20.69
CA PRO A 268 2.54 -6.66 -20.97
C PRO A 268 2.07 -7.38 -19.70
N GLU A 269 2.98 -7.76 -18.80
CA GLU A 269 2.69 -8.54 -17.58
C GLU A 269 2.05 -7.71 -16.47
N GLY A 270 2.16 -6.38 -16.50
CA GLY A 270 1.69 -5.49 -15.44
C GLY A 270 2.55 -4.24 -15.31
N LEU A 271 2.32 -3.48 -14.25
CA LEU A 271 3.21 -2.39 -13.85
C LEU A 271 4.49 -2.95 -13.24
N GLU A 272 5.62 -2.35 -13.62
CA GLU A 272 6.94 -2.58 -13.02
C GLU A 272 7.40 -1.28 -12.36
N PRO A 273 7.05 -1.04 -11.08
CA PRO A 273 7.54 0.11 -10.35
C PRO A 273 9.06 0.11 -10.25
N ARG A 274 9.65 1.29 -10.34
CA ARG A 274 11.09 1.55 -10.18
C ARG A 274 11.38 2.41 -8.97
N VAL A 275 10.51 3.39 -8.74
CA VAL A 275 10.65 4.33 -7.63
C VAL A 275 9.26 4.61 -7.05
N TYR A 276 9.18 4.52 -5.73
CA TYR A 276 8.03 4.98 -4.96
C TYR A 276 8.51 5.99 -3.92
N GLU A 277 7.81 7.11 -3.79
CA GLU A 277 8.02 8.10 -2.74
C GLU A 277 6.73 8.40 -2.00
N GLU A 278 6.84 8.58 -0.69
CA GLU A 278 5.77 9.16 0.12
C GLU A 278 6.30 10.35 0.93
N THR A 279 5.54 11.42 0.97
CA THR A 279 5.83 12.62 1.76
C THR A 279 4.69 12.87 2.72
N TRP A 280 4.99 12.94 4.01
CA TRP A 280 4.03 13.25 5.07
C TRP A 280 4.59 14.30 6.03
N ARG A 281 3.88 15.41 6.21
CA ARG A 281 4.30 16.53 7.08
C ARG A 281 5.75 16.96 6.83
N GLY A 282 6.12 17.04 5.56
CA GLY A 282 7.47 17.37 5.11
C GLY A 282 8.47 16.21 5.19
N LYS A 283 8.23 15.11 5.90
CA LYS A 283 9.14 13.96 5.91
C LYS A 283 8.94 13.10 4.66
N ARG A 284 10.01 12.93 3.88
CA ARG A 284 10.03 12.05 2.70
C ARG A 284 10.61 10.68 3.05
N ARG A 285 9.99 9.64 2.50
CA ARG A 285 10.50 8.27 2.43
C ARG A 285 10.36 7.76 1.01
N SER A 286 11.32 6.96 0.58
CA SER A 286 11.38 6.39 -0.74
C SER A 286 11.74 4.90 -0.71
N VAL A 287 11.32 4.22 -1.76
CA VAL A 287 11.61 2.84 -2.06
C VAL A 287 12.10 2.80 -3.51
N ARG A 288 13.25 2.16 -3.76
CA ARG A 288 13.75 1.91 -5.12
C ARG A 288 13.72 0.42 -5.42
N LEU A 289 13.21 0.06 -6.58
CA LEU A 289 13.02 -1.31 -7.03
C LEU A 289 13.89 -1.55 -8.26
N GLN A 290 15.03 -2.20 -8.05
CA GLN A 290 16.03 -2.43 -9.08
C GLN A 290 16.84 -3.69 -8.78
N ASP A 291 17.34 -4.34 -9.83
CA ASP A 291 18.33 -5.42 -9.71
C ASP A 291 17.91 -6.58 -8.78
N GLY A 292 16.62 -6.92 -8.76
CA GLY A 292 16.09 -7.98 -7.88
C GLY A 292 15.99 -7.58 -6.41
N ARG A 293 16.15 -6.29 -6.08
CA ARG A 293 16.12 -5.77 -4.70
C ARG A 293 15.22 -4.56 -4.52
N VAL A 294 14.69 -4.45 -3.31
CA VAL A 294 13.96 -3.29 -2.81
C VAL A 294 14.87 -2.55 -1.84
N LEU A 295 15.24 -1.31 -2.17
CA LEU A 295 16.12 -0.45 -1.37
C LEU A 295 15.29 0.60 -0.63
N PHE A 296 15.52 0.74 0.67
CA PHE A 296 14.79 1.67 1.53
C PHE A 296 15.61 2.93 1.85
N THR A 297 14.93 3.98 2.34
CA THR A 297 15.55 5.27 2.69
C THR A 297 16.61 5.17 3.79
N ASP A 298 16.49 4.19 4.68
CA ASP A 298 17.45 3.96 5.77
C ASP A 298 18.68 3.15 5.34
N GLY A 299 18.80 2.83 4.05
CA GLY A 299 19.89 2.04 3.48
C GLY A 299 19.70 0.53 3.61
N SER A 300 18.66 0.06 4.30
CA SER A 300 18.32 -1.36 4.32
C SER A 300 17.77 -1.84 2.98
N SER A 301 17.78 -3.15 2.76
CA SER A 301 17.25 -3.76 1.55
C SER A 301 16.48 -5.05 1.82
N ALA A 302 15.52 -5.37 0.96
CA ALA A 302 14.82 -6.65 0.93
C ALA A 302 14.90 -7.28 -0.47
N GLU A 303 14.58 -8.57 -0.55
CA GLU A 303 14.32 -9.23 -1.83
C GLU A 303 13.15 -8.57 -2.55
N MET A 304 13.19 -8.56 -3.89
CA MET A 304 12.13 -8.04 -4.74
C MET A 304 11.35 -9.21 -5.36
N PRO A 305 10.18 -9.58 -4.79
CA PRO A 305 9.34 -10.62 -5.37
C PRO A 305 8.88 -10.25 -6.78
N PRO A 306 8.63 -11.24 -7.66
CA PRO A 306 8.06 -10.98 -8.98
C PRO A 306 6.73 -10.21 -8.88
N GLY A 307 6.55 -9.22 -9.76
CA GLY A 307 5.31 -8.44 -9.84
C GLY A 307 5.03 -7.53 -8.64
N VAL A 308 6.04 -7.27 -7.79
CA VAL A 308 5.91 -6.36 -6.65
C VAL A 308 5.40 -4.99 -7.08
N GLN A 309 4.45 -4.48 -6.31
CA GLN A 309 3.85 -3.16 -6.46
C GLN A 309 4.23 -2.27 -5.28
N ASP A 310 3.85 -1.01 -5.34
CA ASP A 310 3.87 -0.10 -4.20
C ASP A 310 2.46 0.36 -3.83
N THR A 311 2.36 1.21 -2.80
CA THR A 311 1.06 1.68 -2.29
C THR A 311 0.25 2.45 -3.33
N ALA A 312 0.88 3.15 -4.26
CA ALA A 312 0.19 3.94 -5.28
C ALA A 312 -0.11 3.12 -6.53
N SER A 313 0.85 2.32 -7.01
CA SER A 313 0.69 1.53 -8.23
C SER A 313 -0.33 0.40 -8.10
N GLN A 314 -0.54 -0.14 -6.89
CA GLN A 314 -1.44 -1.28 -6.66
C GLN A 314 -2.85 -1.05 -7.20
N PHE A 315 -3.37 0.18 -7.12
CA PHE A 315 -4.75 0.46 -7.49
C PHE A 315 -4.96 0.34 -8.99
N VAL A 316 -4.00 0.83 -9.76
CA VAL A 316 -4.01 0.74 -11.23
C VAL A 316 -3.73 -0.69 -11.67
N GLU A 317 -2.77 -1.37 -11.03
CA GLU A 317 -2.44 -2.77 -11.31
C GLU A 317 -3.64 -3.69 -11.05
N LEU A 318 -4.29 -3.60 -9.89
CA LEU A 318 -5.47 -4.40 -9.55
C LEU A 318 -6.62 -4.12 -10.52
N GLY A 319 -6.91 -2.84 -10.80
CA GLY A 319 -7.93 -2.46 -11.77
C GLY A 319 -7.67 -3.10 -13.15
N HIS A 320 -6.42 -3.04 -13.63
CA HIS A 320 -6.03 -3.67 -14.89
C HIS A 320 -6.15 -5.21 -14.85
N ARG A 321 -5.75 -5.87 -13.76
CA ARG A 321 -5.90 -7.32 -13.62
C ARG A 321 -7.35 -7.77 -13.67
N PHE A 322 -8.26 -7.03 -13.04
CA PHE A 322 -9.70 -7.31 -13.12
C PHE A 322 -10.27 -7.02 -14.51
N ALA A 323 -9.92 -5.88 -15.11
CA ALA A 323 -10.39 -5.49 -16.44
C ALA A 323 -9.91 -6.45 -17.55
N SER A 324 -8.71 -7.00 -17.42
CA SER A 324 -8.14 -7.97 -18.36
C SER A 324 -8.57 -9.41 -18.10
N GLY A 325 -9.26 -9.68 -16.99
CA GLY A 325 -9.67 -11.03 -16.58
C GLY A 325 -8.54 -11.90 -16.02
N ARG A 326 -7.37 -11.31 -15.72
CA ARG A 326 -6.27 -12.02 -15.01
C ARG A 326 -6.67 -12.42 -13.60
N GLU A 327 -7.49 -11.57 -12.97
CA GLU A 327 -8.09 -11.83 -11.68
C GLU A 327 -9.62 -11.73 -11.80
N ALA A 328 -10.35 -12.62 -11.13
CA ALA A 328 -11.80 -12.62 -11.18
C ALA A 328 -12.38 -11.66 -10.14
N LEU A 329 -12.97 -10.54 -10.59
CA LEU A 329 -13.73 -9.65 -9.71
C LEU A 329 -15.13 -10.23 -9.44
N ARG A 330 -15.21 -11.16 -8.47
CA ARG A 330 -16.46 -11.78 -8.03
C ARG A 330 -16.39 -12.11 -6.56
N VAL A 331 -17.53 -12.10 -5.87
CA VAL A 331 -17.62 -12.46 -4.44
C VAL A 331 -17.04 -13.85 -4.20
N GLY A 332 -16.22 -13.98 -3.14
CA GLY A 332 -15.45 -15.18 -2.82
C GLY A 332 -14.14 -15.33 -3.60
N GLY A 333 -13.86 -14.44 -4.56
CA GLY A 333 -12.57 -14.32 -5.20
C GLY A 333 -11.51 -13.72 -4.29
N THR A 334 -10.25 -13.85 -4.69
CA THR A 334 -9.09 -13.30 -3.98
C THR A 334 -8.15 -12.62 -4.96
N ALA A 335 -7.36 -11.65 -4.50
CA ALA A 335 -6.30 -11.04 -5.30
C ALA A 335 -5.04 -10.87 -4.44
N GLU A 336 -3.89 -11.33 -4.94
CA GLU A 336 -2.61 -11.26 -4.23
C GLU A 336 -1.67 -10.21 -4.85
N VAL A 337 -1.08 -9.38 -3.99
CA VAL A 337 -0.17 -8.32 -4.40
C VAL A 337 0.98 -8.21 -3.39
N TRP A 338 2.21 -8.40 -3.85
CA TRP A 338 3.38 -8.01 -3.07
C TRP A 338 3.49 -6.49 -3.04
N LEU A 339 3.58 -5.90 -1.85
CA LEU A 339 3.71 -4.46 -1.67
C LEU A 339 5.05 -4.09 -1.04
N ALA A 340 5.86 -3.34 -1.78
CA ALA A 340 7.04 -2.67 -1.28
C ALA A 340 6.65 -1.29 -0.70
N ARG A 341 6.65 -1.18 0.62
CA ARG A 341 6.33 0.05 1.36
C ARG A 341 7.53 0.51 2.16
N PRO A 342 7.62 1.81 2.54
CA PRO A 342 8.63 2.25 3.48
C PRO A 342 8.52 1.49 4.80
N GLY A 343 9.48 0.59 5.03
CA GLY A 343 9.51 -0.31 6.19
C GLY A 343 9.54 -1.80 5.83
N GLY A 344 9.19 -2.21 4.60
CA GLY A 344 9.34 -3.59 4.18
C GLY A 344 8.52 -4.00 2.95
N VAL A 345 8.70 -5.26 2.56
CA VAL A 345 7.95 -5.94 1.51
C VAL A 345 7.06 -7.00 2.14
N ASP A 346 5.77 -6.95 1.86
CA ASP A 346 4.76 -7.88 2.40
C ASP A 346 3.82 -8.36 1.30
N LEU A 347 3.36 -9.61 1.40
CA LEU A 347 2.27 -10.11 0.56
C LEU A 347 0.93 -9.67 1.14
N TRP A 348 0.15 -8.96 0.33
CA TRP A 348 -1.22 -8.56 0.64
C TRP A 348 -2.19 -9.44 -0.13
N THR A 349 -3.09 -10.11 0.59
CA THR A 349 -4.19 -10.86 0.00
C THR A 349 -5.47 -10.10 0.26
N TYR A 350 -6.19 -9.73 -0.79
CA TYR A 350 -7.50 -9.10 -0.73
C TYR A 350 -8.58 -10.13 -1.03
N ASP A 351 -9.58 -10.23 -0.17
CA ASP A 351 -10.79 -11.02 -0.41
C ASP A 351 -11.87 -10.13 -1.02
N VAL A 352 -12.52 -10.59 -2.09
CA VAL A 352 -13.70 -9.94 -2.65
C VAL A 352 -14.91 -10.39 -1.82
N VAL A 353 -15.34 -9.56 -0.88
CA VAL A 353 -16.28 -9.98 0.18
C VAL A 353 -17.74 -9.76 -0.17
N GLU A 354 -18.07 -8.70 -0.89
CA GLU A 354 -19.45 -8.36 -1.26
C GLU A 354 -19.51 -7.43 -2.48
N SER A 355 -20.70 -7.34 -3.09
CA SER A 355 -21.05 -6.28 -4.05
C SER A 355 -21.98 -5.29 -3.37
N GLU A 356 -21.66 -4.01 -3.42
CA GLU A 356 -22.37 -2.91 -2.76
C GLU A 356 -22.76 -1.84 -3.79
N ARG A 357 -23.97 -1.28 -3.66
CA ARG A 357 -24.39 -0.12 -4.45
C ARG A 357 -24.00 1.15 -3.71
N LEU A 358 -23.06 1.91 -4.28
CA LEU A 358 -22.55 3.16 -3.74
C LEU A 358 -23.20 4.35 -4.43
N THR A 359 -23.59 5.37 -3.67
CA THR A 359 -24.05 6.65 -4.22
C THR A 359 -22.87 7.60 -4.32
N THR A 360 -22.53 7.99 -5.56
CA THR A 360 -21.45 8.93 -5.86
C THR A 360 -22.02 10.26 -6.37
N ARG A 361 -21.28 11.35 -6.18
CA ARG A 361 -21.78 12.70 -6.51
C ARG A 361 -21.97 12.90 -8.01
N ALA A 362 -20.97 12.58 -8.84
CA ALA A 362 -21.04 12.80 -10.28
C ALA A 362 -21.49 11.58 -11.10
N HIS A 363 -21.45 10.36 -10.55
CA HIS A 363 -21.73 9.12 -11.30
C HIS A 363 -23.01 8.41 -10.85
N GLY A 364 -23.77 8.97 -9.90
CA GLY A 364 -25.00 8.39 -9.39
C GLY A 364 -24.75 7.09 -8.62
N GLU A 365 -25.70 6.16 -8.70
CA GLU A 365 -25.57 4.83 -8.10
C GLU A 365 -24.65 3.93 -8.93
N VAL A 366 -23.60 3.42 -8.31
CA VAL A 366 -22.59 2.57 -8.93
C VAL A 366 -22.48 1.27 -8.13
N GLU A 367 -22.58 0.13 -8.82
CA GLU A 367 -22.26 -1.16 -8.22
C GLU A 367 -20.74 -1.34 -8.13
N ALA A 368 -20.25 -1.69 -6.94
CA ALA A 368 -18.83 -1.87 -6.68
C ALA A 368 -18.56 -3.08 -5.79
N PHE A 369 -17.47 -3.78 -6.06
CA PHE A 369 -17.04 -4.94 -5.31
C PHE A 369 -16.05 -4.53 -4.23
N ARG A 370 -16.34 -4.88 -2.98
CA ARG A 370 -15.49 -4.58 -1.82
C ARG A 370 -14.37 -5.62 -1.69
N LEU A 371 -13.14 -5.13 -1.75
CA LEU A 371 -11.91 -5.87 -1.49
C LEU A 371 -11.46 -5.57 -0.06
N LYS A 372 -11.40 -6.61 0.77
CA LYS A 372 -10.95 -6.52 2.16
C LYS A 372 -9.59 -7.20 2.32
N PRO A 373 -8.57 -6.53 2.86
CA PRO A 373 -7.27 -7.15 3.06
C PRO A 373 -7.33 -8.15 4.21
N ARG A 374 -6.64 -9.29 4.05
CA ARG A 374 -6.38 -10.23 5.14
C ARG A 374 -5.34 -9.65 6.11
N PRO A 375 -5.36 -10.05 7.39
CA PRO A 375 -4.30 -9.71 8.33
C PRO A 375 -2.93 -10.17 7.82
N LEU A 376 -1.94 -9.27 7.85
CA LEU A 376 -0.57 -9.62 7.51
C LEU A 376 0.04 -10.52 8.57
N SER A 377 0.92 -11.45 8.17
CA SER A 377 1.67 -12.28 9.12
C SER A 377 2.61 -11.47 10.01
N LYS A 378 3.14 -10.36 9.51
CA LYS A 378 4.04 -9.44 10.22
C LYS A 378 3.56 -7.99 10.04
N PRO A 379 2.48 -7.57 10.73
CA PRO A 379 1.91 -6.25 10.54
C PRO A 379 2.88 -5.16 11.01
N ARG A 380 3.11 -4.14 10.16
CA ARG A 380 3.93 -2.96 10.47
C ARG A 380 3.05 -1.78 10.86
N GLY A 381 2.29 -1.97 11.93
CA GLY A 381 1.23 -1.05 12.38
C GLY A 381 -0.17 -1.62 12.14
N ASN A 382 -1.17 -0.84 12.52
CA ASN A 382 -2.60 -1.20 12.51
C ASN A 382 -3.38 -0.56 11.35
N ILE A 383 -2.68 -0.23 10.26
CA ILE A 383 -3.29 0.43 9.10
C ILE A 383 -3.68 -0.62 8.07
N THR A 384 -4.96 -0.66 7.72
CA THR A 384 -5.50 -1.51 6.64
C THR A 384 -6.29 -0.66 5.67
N ALA A 385 -6.29 -1.04 4.38
CA ALA A 385 -7.02 -0.33 3.34
C ALA A 385 -7.98 -1.29 2.64
N GLU A 386 -9.26 -0.96 2.68
CA GLU A 386 -10.30 -1.62 1.92
C GLU A 386 -10.61 -0.80 0.66
N ILE A 387 -10.96 -1.48 -0.42
CA ILE A 387 -11.08 -0.89 -1.75
C ILE A 387 -12.38 -1.34 -2.40
N TRP A 388 -13.15 -0.43 -2.97
CA TRP A 388 -14.32 -0.77 -3.77
C TRP A 388 -14.02 -0.52 -5.24
N ILE A 389 -14.07 -1.58 -6.04
CA ILE A 389 -13.80 -1.53 -7.48
C ILE A 389 -15.12 -1.58 -8.26
N ALA A 390 -15.35 -0.62 -9.14
CA ALA A 390 -16.56 -0.56 -9.96
C ALA A 390 -16.28 -1.01 -11.41
N PRO A 391 -16.80 -2.17 -11.87
CA PRO A 391 -16.63 -2.61 -13.25
C PRO A 391 -17.17 -1.60 -14.26
N THR A 392 -18.27 -0.92 -13.94
CA THR A 392 -18.92 0.05 -14.83
C THR A 392 -18.15 1.35 -15.01
N LEU A 393 -17.17 1.61 -14.14
CA LEU A 393 -16.25 2.75 -14.22
C LEU A 393 -14.83 2.25 -14.52
N GLN A 394 -14.70 1.37 -15.51
CA GLN A 394 -13.42 0.83 -16.00
C GLN A 394 -12.58 0.14 -14.90
N TYR A 395 -13.23 -0.51 -13.94
CA TYR A 395 -12.57 -1.17 -12.80
C TYR A 395 -11.73 -0.21 -11.94
N LEU A 396 -12.12 1.07 -11.88
CA LEU A 396 -11.47 2.06 -11.04
C LEU A 396 -11.90 1.93 -9.56
N PRO A 397 -11.03 2.32 -8.61
CA PRO A 397 -11.36 2.38 -7.19
C PRO A 397 -12.29 3.55 -6.89
N VAL A 398 -13.58 3.27 -6.72
CA VAL A 398 -14.61 4.29 -6.47
C VAL A 398 -14.75 4.65 -4.99
N ARG A 399 -14.25 3.79 -4.09
CA ARG A 399 -14.15 4.08 -2.67
C ARG A 399 -12.90 3.42 -2.10
N ILE A 400 -12.22 4.11 -1.20
CA ILE A 400 -11.09 3.56 -0.44
C ILE A 400 -11.31 3.91 1.02
N ARG A 401 -11.36 2.91 1.89
CA ARG A 401 -11.46 3.11 3.34
C ARG A 401 -10.18 2.65 4.01
N VAL A 402 -9.46 3.59 4.61
CA VAL A 402 -8.24 3.32 5.38
C VAL A 402 -8.61 3.31 6.86
N ASN A 403 -8.50 2.15 7.50
CA ASN A 403 -8.72 2.02 8.94
C ASN A 403 -7.38 2.15 9.67
N VAL A 404 -7.37 2.85 10.80
CA VAL A 404 -6.20 3.06 11.67
C VAL A 404 -6.55 2.55 13.06
N GLY A 405 -6.37 1.24 13.27
CA GLY A 405 -6.93 0.58 14.46
C GLY A 405 -8.43 0.33 14.31
N GLU A 406 -9.16 0.33 15.43
CA GLU A 406 -10.57 -0.07 15.45
C GLU A 406 -11.55 1.09 15.24
N GLU A 407 -11.24 2.27 15.76
CA GLU A 407 -12.17 3.41 15.79
C GLU A 407 -11.87 4.46 14.71
N ASP A 408 -10.59 4.68 14.41
CA ASP A 408 -10.17 5.74 13.49
C ASP A 408 -10.18 5.24 12.04
N PHE A 409 -10.72 6.04 11.13
CA PHE A 409 -10.73 5.74 9.72
C PHE A 409 -10.74 6.99 8.86
N VAL A 410 -10.29 6.83 7.62
CA VAL A 410 -10.42 7.79 6.53
C VAL A 410 -11.16 7.10 5.40
N ASP A 411 -12.26 7.69 4.95
CA ASP A 411 -13.09 7.22 3.84
C ASP A 411 -12.92 8.18 2.67
N LEU A 412 -12.49 7.65 1.53
CA LEU A 412 -12.34 8.36 0.27
C LEU A 412 -13.44 7.88 -0.65
N MET A 413 -14.43 8.72 -0.95
CA MET A 413 -15.51 8.43 -1.90
C MET A 413 -15.25 9.21 -3.19
N VAL A 414 -15.32 8.53 -4.34
CA VAL A 414 -15.08 9.20 -5.62
C VAL A 414 -16.14 10.27 -5.88
N GLU A 415 -15.66 11.45 -6.24
CA GLU A 415 -16.50 12.57 -6.63
C GLU A 415 -16.51 12.71 -8.15
N THR A 416 -15.32 12.74 -8.77
CA THR A 416 -15.14 12.97 -10.21
C THR A 416 -14.15 11.98 -10.80
N ILE A 417 -14.34 11.66 -12.09
CA ILE A 417 -13.39 10.85 -12.87
C ILE A 417 -13.24 11.54 -14.22
N GLU A 418 -12.05 12.07 -14.48
CA GLU A 418 -11.70 12.76 -15.71
C GLU A 418 -10.70 11.91 -16.51
N GLN A 419 -10.84 11.90 -17.83
CA GLN A 419 -9.95 11.20 -18.76
C GLN A 419 -9.60 12.11 -19.95
N ARG A 420 -8.45 11.82 -20.56
CA ARG A 420 -8.01 12.47 -21.80
C ARG A 420 -8.75 11.93 -23.02
#